data_AF-A0A4Y7PZZ3-F1
#
_entry.id   AF-A0A4Y7PZZ3-F1
#
_cell.length_a   1.000
_cell.length_b   1.000
_cell.length_c   1.000
_cell.angle_alpha   90.00
_cell.angle_beta   90.00
_cell.angle_gamma   90.00
#
_symmetry.space_group_name_H-M   'P 1'
#
loop_
_entity.id
_entity.type
_entity.pdbx_description
1 polymer ?
#
loop_
_entity_poly.entity_id
_entity_poly.type
_entity_poly.pdbx_seq_one_letter_code
_entity_poly.pdbx_strand_id
1 'polypeptide(L)'
;MLPPDKRMVLIPDRDICPSSSSDLSDLSGLVDYIAAVASQEIARFLMEDTHLDNLRMCMPTGFFVMEAPLDILSEDLPQAVSRMFTCGKLLQKKIVRGALTNGHDWVFVLIRLDDDYDGASYKWSPVVRLNVTESLDRVLEIRQPRPDLIAAILSHWVENGFSDLGSDDWYEA
;
A
#
# COMPACT_ATOMS: atom_id res chain seq x y z
N MET A 1 3.95 16.23 8.11
CA MET A 1 3.07 16.05 9.30
C MET A 1 1.63 16.16 8.81
N LEU A 2 0.76 15.23 9.21
CA LEU A 2 -0.64 15.28 8.81
C LEU A 2 -1.34 16.50 9.43
N PRO A 3 -2.34 17.08 8.73
CA PRO A 3 -3.22 18.09 9.31
C PRO A 3 -3.87 17.62 10.63
N PRO A 4 -4.17 18.52 11.59
CA PRO A 4 -4.70 18.15 12.91
C PRO A 4 -6.01 17.37 12.90
N ASP A 5 -6.80 17.50 11.85
CA ASP A 5 -8.10 16.87 11.62
C ASP A 5 -8.01 15.52 10.89
N LYS A 6 -6.82 15.18 10.35
CA LYS A 6 -6.56 13.91 9.67
C LYS A 6 -5.88 12.89 10.58
N ARG A 7 -6.11 11.61 10.31
CA ARG A 7 -5.48 10.46 10.96
C ARG A 7 -5.02 9.47 9.91
N MET A 8 -3.86 8.86 10.15
CA MET A 8 -3.44 7.67 9.42
C MET A 8 -4.01 6.45 10.11
N VAL A 9 -4.64 5.56 9.34
CA VAL A 9 -5.17 4.28 9.79
C VAL A 9 -4.41 3.19 9.04
N LEU A 10 -4.02 2.16 9.78
CA LEU A 10 -3.50 0.93 9.22
C LEU A 10 -4.57 -0.14 9.40
N ILE A 11 -5.08 -0.66 8.29
CA ILE A 11 -6.07 -1.72 8.23
C ILE A 11 -5.31 -3.00 7.87
N PRO A 12 -4.95 -3.84 8.85
CA PRO A 12 -4.36 -5.14 8.57
C PRO A 12 -5.39 -6.06 7.93
N ASP A 13 -4.94 -6.94 7.05
CA ASP A 13 -5.75 -8.08 6.64
C ASP A 13 -5.97 -8.98 7.86
N ARG A 14 -7.20 -8.99 8.38
CA ARG A 14 -7.56 -9.75 9.58
C ARG A 14 -8.68 -10.72 9.26
N ASP A 15 -8.29 -11.95 8.95
CA ASP A 15 -9.15 -13.10 9.22
C ASP A 15 -9.04 -13.47 10.70
N ILE A 16 -9.95 -12.92 11.52
CA ILE A 16 -10.32 -13.53 12.79
C ILE A 16 -11.80 -13.89 12.75
N CYS A 17 -12.22 -14.67 11.75
CA CYS A 17 -13.40 -15.51 11.90
C CYS A 17 -13.37 -16.70 10.92
N PRO A 18 -13.24 -17.95 11.38
CA PRO A 18 -13.31 -19.13 10.53
C PRO A 18 -14.78 -19.46 10.29
N SER A 19 -15.45 -18.68 9.46
CA SER A 19 -16.80 -19.00 8.99
C SER A 19 -16.97 -18.57 7.54
N SER A 20 -16.44 -19.42 6.67
CA SER A 20 -16.98 -19.78 5.35
C SER A 20 -18.01 -18.82 4.72
N SER A 21 -17.54 -17.93 3.86
CA SER A 21 -18.01 -17.90 2.46
C SER A 21 -16.92 -17.25 1.61
N SER A 22 -16.53 -17.92 0.52
CA SER A 22 -15.68 -17.36 -0.53
C SER A 22 -16.49 -16.37 -1.36
N ASP A 23 -16.98 -15.32 -0.72
CA ASP A 23 -17.60 -14.20 -1.42
C ASP A 23 -16.50 -13.14 -1.67
N LEU A 24 -16.45 -12.64 -2.90
CA LEU A 24 -15.59 -11.53 -3.39
C LEU A 24 -15.84 -10.18 -2.66
N SER A 25 -16.41 -10.22 -1.46
CA SER A 25 -16.89 -9.09 -0.67
C SER A 25 -15.84 -8.48 0.26
N ASP A 26 -14.61 -8.98 0.24
CA ASP A 26 -13.51 -8.44 1.04
C ASP A 26 -12.19 -8.37 0.24
N LEU A 27 -11.28 -7.52 0.66
CA LEU A 27 -9.91 -7.41 0.15
C LEU A 27 -8.97 -8.45 0.77
N SER A 28 -9.50 -9.32 1.63
CA SER A 28 -8.77 -10.39 2.30
C SER A 28 -7.99 -11.27 1.31
N GLY A 29 -6.73 -11.54 1.63
CA GLY A 29 -5.80 -12.31 0.80
C GLY A 29 -5.25 -11.58 -0.43
N LEU A 30 -5.70 -10.35 -0.72
CA LEU A 30 -5.11 -9.53 -1.79
C LEU A 30 -3.94 -8.67 -1.30
N VAL A 31 -3.99 -8.22 -0.05
CA VAL A 31 -3.01 -7.28 0.54
C VAL A 31 -2.80 -7.64 1.99
N ASP A 32 -1.60 -7.40 2.53
CA ASP A 32 -1.32 -7.65 3.94
C ASP A 32 -1.75 -6.47 4.81
N TYR A 33 -1.63 -5.24 4.28
CA TYR A 33 -2.09 -4.03 4.94
C TYR A 33 -2.59 -2.98 3.96
N ILE A 34 -3.56 -2.19 4.41
CA ILE A 34 -3.99 -0.96 3.76
C ILE A 34 -3.67 0.20 4.69
N ALA A 35 -2.87 1.15 4.23
CA ALA A 35 -2.68 2.41 4.91
C ALA A 35 -3.56 3.48 4.26
N ALA A 36 -4.33 4.21 5.05
CA ALA A 36 -5.20 5.29 4.58
C ALA A 36 -5.07 6.52 5.47
N VAL A 37 -5.18 7.71 4.87
CA VAL A 37 -5.31 8.98 5.59
C VAL A 37 -6.74 9.49 5.43
N ALA A 38 -7.42 9.71 6.55
CA ALA A 38 -8.82 10.13 6.58
C ALA A 38 -9.10 11.14 7.70
N SER A 39 -10.27 11.79 7.68
CA SER A 39 -10.73 12.60 8.82
C SER A 39 -10.91 11.72 10.05
N GLN A 40 -10.90 12.30 11.26
CA GLN A 40 -11.07 11.52 12.49
C GLN A 40 -12.35 10.66 12.51
N GLU A 41 -13.46 11.14 11.95
CA GLU A 41 -14.71 10.40 11.87
C GLU A 41 -14.62 9.19 10.94
N ILE A 42 -14.12 9.39 9.72
CA ILE A 42 -13.93 8.33 8.73
C ILE A 42 -12.88 7.33 9.22
N ALA A 43 -11.79 7.80 9.85
CA ALA A 43 -10.76 6.94 10.40
C ALA A 43 -11.31 5.97 11.45
N ARG A 44 -12.23 6.44 12.32
CA ARG A 44 -12.92 5.57 13.28
C ARG A 44 -13.79 4.55 12.56
N PHE A 45 -14.57 4.98 11.57
CA PHE A 45 -15.42 4.10 10.78
C PHE A 45 -14.61 2.99 10.08
N LEU A 46 -13.50 3.34 9.42
CA LEU A 46 -12.61 2.39 8.74
C LEU A 46 -11.96 1.37 9.68
N MET A 47 -11.83 1.68 10.98
CA MET A 47 -11.33 0.72 11.98
C MET A 47 -12.42 -0.22 12.51
N GLU A 48 -13.67 0.20 12.43
CA GLU A 48 -14.82 -0.56 12.94
C GLU A 48 -15.43 -1.47 11.86
N ASP A 49 -15.42 -1.02 10.60
CA ASP A 49 -16.05 -1.70 9.48
C ASP A 49 -15.17 -1.62 8.22
N THR A 50 -14.60 -2.77 7.85
CA THR A 50 -13.70 -2.92 6.72
C THR A 50 -14.35 -3.62 5.53
N HIS A 51 -15.69 -3.75 5.51
CA HIS A 51 -16.38 -4.36 4.37
C HIS A 51 -16.11 -3.58 3.07
N LEU A 52 -16.00 -4.30 1.95
CA LEU A 52 -15.58 -3.71 0.67
C LEU A 52 -16.43 -2.51 0.22
N ASP A 53 -17.75 -2.57 0.38
CA ASP A 53 -18.66 -1.48 0.00
C ASP A 53 -18.39 -0.21 0.84
N ASN A 54 -18.09 -0.40 2.12
CA ASN A 54 -17.75 0.68 3.05
C ASN A 54 -16.39 1.27 2.72
N LEU A 55 -15.39 0.44 2.44
CA LEU A 55 -14.08 0.90 1.99
C LEU A 55 -14.20 1.68 0.68
N ARG A 56 -14.96 1.18 -0.29
CA ARG A 56 -15.19 1.84 -1.58
C ARG A 56 -15.81 3.23 -1.43
N MET A 57 -16.81 3.36 -0.56
CA MET A 57 -17.53 4.63 -0.33
C MET A 57 -16.75 5.60 0.55
N CYS A 58 -16.13 5.13 1.62
CA CYS A 58 -15.63 5.98 2.69
C CYS A 58 -14.12 6.20 2.65
N MET A 59 -13.34 5.31 2.02
CA MET A 59 -11.88 5.43 1.99
C MET A 59 -11.44 6.51 0.99
N PRO A 60 -10.94 7.66 1.47
CA PRO A 60 -10.64 8.80 0.60
C PRO A 60 -9.27 8.65 -0.08
N THR A 61 -8.36 7.90 0.54
CA THR A 61 -6.98 7.64 0.10
C THR A 61 -6.61 6.22 0.48
N GLY A 62 -5.62 5.62 -0.19
CA GLY A 62 -5.18 4.27 0.16
C GLY A 62 -3.85 3.90 -0.45
N PHE A 63 -3.06 3.17 0.33
CA PHE A 63 -1.78 2.60 -0.04
C PHE A 63 -1.76 1.13 0.35
N PHE A 64 -1.59 0.27 -0.63
CA PHE A 64 -1.62 -1.18 -0.42
C PHE A 64 -0.22 -1.72 -0.18
N VAL A 65 -0.05 -2.48 0.88
CA VAL A 65 1.22 -3.14 1.22
C VAL A 65 1.06 -4.62 1.05
N MET A 66 1.99 -5.23 0.32
CA MET A 66 2.13 -6.68 0.24
C MET A 66 3.49 -7.08 0.80
N GLU A 67 3.48 -8.06 1.69
CA GLU A 67 4.67 -8.68 2.24
C GLU A 67 5.11 -9.83 1.33
N ALA A 68 6.38 -9.79 0.94
CA ALA A 68 7.04 -10.85 0.20
C ALA A 68 7.97 -11.65 1.13
N PRO A 69 8.17 -12.94 0.85
CA PRO A 69 9.25 -13.70 1.48
C PRO A 69 10.63 -13.08 1.20
N LEU A 70 11.62 -13.44 2.03
CA LEU A 70 12.89 -12.72 2.18
C LEU A 70 13.80 -12.65 0.93
N ASP A 71 13.53 -13.43 -0.11
CA ASP A 71 14.51 -13.72 -1.16
C ASP A 71 14.61 -12.61 -2.23
N ILE A 72 13.66 -12.55 -3.17
CA ILE A 72 13.76 -11.71 -4.37
C ILE A 72 12.39 -11.09 -4.71
N LEU A 73 12.22 -9.80 -4.37
CA LEU A 73 10.97 -9.07 -4.63
C LEU A 73 10.54 -9.03 -6.10
N SER A 74 11.48 -9.12 -7.05
CA SER A 74 11.14 -9.04 -8.48
C SER A 74 10.33 -10.24 -8.98
N GLU A 75 10.45 -11.40 -8.32
CA GLU A 75 9.69 -12.60 -8.70
C GLU A 75 8.22 -12.47 -8.30
N ASP A 76 7.95 -11.79 -7.19
CA ASP A 76 6.60 -11.57 -6.67
C ASP A 76 5.92 -10.31 -7.26
N LEU A 77 6.68 -9.44 -7.94
CA LEU A 77 6.17 -8.19 -8.50
C LEU A 77 4.97 -8.38 -9.46
N PRO A 78 4.96 -9.34 -10.41
CA PRO A 78 3.79 -9.56 -11.25
C PRO A 78 2.54 -9.93 -10.46
N GLN A 79 2.69 -10.74 -9.40
CA GLN A 79 1.58 -11.11 -8.53
C GLN A 79 1.08 -9.91 -7.72
N ALA A 80 2.00 -9.12 -7.17
CA ALA A 80 1.67 -7.88 -6.47
C ALA A 80 0.89 -6.89 -7.35
N VAL A 81 1.33 -6.69 -8.60
CA VAL A 81 0.63 -5.86 -9.58
C VAL A 81 -0.78 -6.39 -9.84
N SER A 82 -0.94 -7.70 -10.05
CA SER A 82 -2.26 -8.30 -10.28
C SER A 82 -3.21 -8.16 -9.08
N ARG A 83 -2.70 -8.29 -7.85
CA ARG A 83 -3.50 -8.12 -6.64
C ARG A 83 -3.91 -6.66 -6.44
N MET A 84 -2.99 -5.71 -6.59
CA MET A 84 -3.30 -4.28 -6.52
C MET A 84 -4.27 -3.83 -7.61
N PHE A 85 -4.16 -4.37 -8.82
CA PHE A 85 -5.14 -4.15 -9.89
C PHE A 85 -6.54 -4.59 -9.43
N THR A 86 -6.64 -5.77 -8.80
CA THR A 86 -7.89 -6.31 -8.28
C THR A 86 -8.45 -5.41 -7.17
N CYS A 87 -7.61 -4.93 -6.24
CA CYS A 87 -8.03 -3.95 -5.24
C CYS A 87 -8.59 -2.67 -5.87
N GLY A 88 -7.92 -2.12 -6.88
CA GLY A 88 -8.38 -0.95 -7.63
C GLY A 88 -9.74 -1.16 -8.28
N LYS A 89 -9.94 -2.33 -8.91
CA LYS A 89 -11.20 -2.72 -9.55
C LYS A 89 -12.34 -2.86 -8.53
N LEU A 90 -12.10 -3.57 -7.43
CA LEU A 90 -13.10 -3.79 -6.37
C LEU A 90 -13.49 -2.48 -5.66
N LEU A 91 -12.52 -1.62 -5.37
CA LEU A 91 -12.74 -0.32 -4.73
C LEU A 91 -13.15 0.78 -5.70
N GLN A 92 -13.22 0.50 -7.00
CA GLN A 92 -13.45 1.46 -8.07
C GLN A 92 -12.55 2.70 -7.98
N LYS A 93 -11.25 2.46 -7.77
CA LYS A 93 -10.21 3.49 -7.78
C LYS A 93 -9.39 3.32 -9.05
N LYS A 94 -9.36 4.36 -9.89
CA LYS A 94 -8.61 4.34 -11.16
C LYS A 94 -7.10 4.41 -10.95
N ILE A 95 -6.66 5.08 -9.89
CA ILE A 95 -5.26 5.14 -9.52
C ILE A 95 -5.10 4.39 -8.20
N VAL A 96 -4.10 3.52 -8.16
CA VAL A 96 -3.75 2.73 -6.99
C VAL A 96 -2.24 2.81 -6.78
N ARG A 97 -1.84 3.15 -5.55
CA ARG A 97 -0.45 3.18 -5.10
C ARG A 97 -0.23 2.13 -4.02
N GLY A 98 0.98 1.59 -3.96
CA GLY A 98 1.33 0.57 -2.98
C GLY A 98 2.80 0.21 -3.00
N ALA A 99 3.15 -0.79 -2.20
CA ALA A 99 4.48 -1.35 -2.16
C ALA A 99 4.46 -2.86 -1.94
N LEU A 100 5.47 -3.51 -2.53
CA LEU A 100 5.91 -4.86 -2.22
C LEU A 100 7.16 -4.77 -1.34
N THR A 101 7.19 -5.45 -0.20
CA THR A 101 8.32 -5.38 0.73
C THR A 101 8.56 -6.69 1.48
N ASN A 102 9.81 -6.97 1.84
CA ASN A 102 10.19 -8.01 2.80
C ASN A 102 10.70 -7.41 4.13
N GLY A 103 10.34 -6.15 4.39
CA GLY A 103 10.81 -5.34 5.52
C GLY A 103 12.13 -4.63 5.25
N HIS A 104 13.05 -5.23 4.49
CA HIS A 104 14.36 -4.64 4.17
C HIS A 104 14.40 -3.98 2.80
N ASP A 105 13.91 -4.67 1.78
CA ASP A 105 13.80 -4.18 0.42
C ASP A 105 12.36 -3.72 0.16
N TRP A 106 12.21 -2.66 -0.63
CA TRP A 106 10.93 -2.06 -0.98
C TRP A 106 10.87 -1.78 -2.47
N VAL A 107 9.77 -2.18 -3.10
CA VAL A 107 9.43 -1.80 -4.48
C VAL A 107 8.09 -1.09 -4.44
N PHE A 108 8.06 0.18 -4.84
CA PHE A 108 6.84 0.96 -4.91
C PHE A 108 6.17 0.74 -6.26
N VAL A 109 4.86 0.53 -6.25
CA VAL A 109 4.06 0.18 -7.42
C VAL A 109 2.92 1.16 -7.58
N LEU A 110 2.74 1.62 -8.81
CA LEU A 110 1.67 2.52 -9.21
C LEU A 110 0.89 1.85 -10.34
N ILE A 111 -0.43 1.75 -10.19
CA ILE A 111 -1.33 1.18 -11.18
C ILE A 111 -2.34 2.24 -11.58
N ARG A 112 -2.52 2.39 -12.89
CA ARG A 112 -3.58 3.17 -13.50
C ARG A 112 -4.49 2.24 -14.29
N LEU A 113 -5.70 2.05 -13.77
CA LEU A 113 -6.75 1.27 -14.42
C LEU A 113 -7.39 2.09 -15.55
N ASP A 114 -7.81 1.38 -16.59
CA ASP A 114 -8.56 1.95 -17.70
C ASP A 114 -9.97 2.37 -17.25
N ASP A 115 -10.67 3.15 -18.08
CA ASP A 115 -11.97 3.72 -17.73
C ASP A 115 -13.06 2.67 -17.48
N ASP A 116 -12.92 1.48 -18.08
CA ASP A 116 -13.81 0.32 -17.94
C ASP A 116 -13.37 -0.67 -16.86
N TYR A 117 -12.19 -0.46 -16.24
CA TYR A 117 -11.57 -1.37 -15.26
C TYR A 117 -11.27 -2.77 -15.83
N ASP A 118 -11.19 -2.95 -17.15
CA ASP A 118 -10.83 -4.23 -17.78
C ASP A 118 -9.37 -4.32 -18.20
N GLY A 119 -8.65 -3.19 -18.16
CA GLY A 119 -7.21 -3.11 -18.33
C GLY A 119 -6.55 -2.16 -17.34
N ALA A 120 -5.21 -2.17 -17.34
CA ALA A 120 -4.40 -1.23 -16.58
C ALA A 120 -3.00 -1.10 -17.17
N SER A 121 -2.39 0.06 -16.89
CA SER A 121 -0.95 0.28 -17.01
C SER A 121 -0.34 0.33 -15.60
N TYR A 122 0.92 -0.08 -15.48
CA TYR A 122 1.62 -0.03 -14.20
C TYR A 122 3.06 0.46 -14.37
N LYS A 123 3.57 1.08 -13.31
CA LYS A 123 4.97 1.48 -13.15
C LYS A 123 5.46 0.96 -11.79
N TRP A 124 6.76 0.74 -11.68
CA TRP A 124 7.39 0.35 -10.41
C TRP A 124 8.73 1.06 -10.23
N SER A 125 9.13 1.25 -8.98
CA SER A 125 10.43 1.82 -8.65
C SER A 125 11.56 0.79 -8.77
N PRO A 126 12.82 1.22 -8.90
CA PRO A 126 13.96 0.40 -8.48
C PRO A 126 13.81 -0.06 -7.03
N VAL A 127 14.49 -1.15 -6.66
CA VAL A 127 14.48 -1.66 -5.28
C VAL A 127 15.15 -0.63 -4.35
N VAL A 128 14.40 -0.17 -3.36
CA VAL A 128 14.90 0.67 -2.26
C VAL A 128 15.29 -0.24 -1.11
N ARG A 129 16.59 -0.39 -0.88
CA ARG A 129 17.15 -1.27 0.15
C ARG A 129 17.48 -0.52 1.44
N LEU A 130 16.91 -0.96 2.56
CA LEU A 130 17.37 -0.57 3.89
C LEU A 130 18.65 -1.36 4.22
N ASN A 131 19.79 -0.69 4.16
CA ASN A 131 21.06 -1.29 4.53
C ASN A 131 21.18 -1.35 6.05
N VAL A 132 20.78 -2.48 6.65
CA VAL A 132 21.01 -2.74 8.07
C VAL A 132 22.36 -3.46 8.20
N THR A 133 23.32 -2.83 8.87
CA THR A 133 24.60 -3.45 9.20
C THR A 133 24.68 -3.68 10.69
N GLU A 134 25.06 -4.88 11.11
CA GLU A 134 25.39 -5.14 12.51
C GLU A 134 26.79 -4.58 12.81
N SER A 135 26.88 -3.66 13.77
CA SER A 135 28.16 -3.17 14.29
C SER A 135 28.87 -4.26 15.10
N LEU A 136 30.16 -4.07 15.37
CA LEU A 136 30.96 -5.00 16.19
C LEU A 136 30.38 -5.20 17.60
N ASP A 137 29.60 -4.23 18.10
CA ASP A 137 28.93 -4.27 19.39
C ASP A 137 27.53 -4.90 19.33
N ARG A 138 27.16 -5.55 18.21
CA ARG A 138 25.83 -6.13 17.92
C ARG A 138 24.69 -5.12 17.89
N VAL A 139 25.02 -3.84 17.72
CA VAL A 139 24.01 -2.80 17.49
C VAL A 139 23.72 -2.76 16.00
N LEU A 140 22.45 -2.90 15.62
CA LEU A 140 22.00 -2.73 14.24
C LEU A 140 22.07 -1.25 13.86
N GLU A 141 22.96 -0.93 12.91
CA GLU A 141 23.09 0.40 12.33
C GLU A 141 22.39 0.43 10.97
N ILE A 142 21.46 1.37 10.78
CA ILE A 142 20.82 1.60 9.49
C ILE A 142 21.67 2.59 8.69
N ARG A 143 22.30 2.10 7.63
CA ARG A 143 23.03 2.90 6.64
C ARG A 143 22.07 3.47 5.60
N GLN A 144 22.58 4.36 4.74
CA GLN A 144 21.77 4.96 3.69
C GLN A 144 21.23 3.93 2.67
N PRO A 145 20.03 4.16 2.08
CA PRO A 145 19.07 5.20 2.45
C PRO A 145 18.55 5.01 3.88
N ARG A 146 18.50 6.11 4.62
CA ARG A 146 17.95 6.10 5.97
C ARG A 146 16.44 5.79 5.87
N PRO A 147 15.82 5.34 6.97
CA PRO A 147 14.38 5.09 6.99
C PRO A 147 13.53 6.33 6.67
N ASP A 148 14.13 7.52 6.73
CA ASP A 148 13.52 8.79 6.36
C ASP A 148 13.07 8.84 4.90
N LEU A 149 13.81 8.23 3.96
CA LEU A 149 13.41 8.17 2.56
C LEU A 149 12.13 7.37 2.38
N ILE A 150 12.08 6.16 2.95
CA ILE A 150 10.90 5.30 2.89
C ILE A 150 9.73 5.97 3.61
N ALA A 151 9.96 6.55 4.79
CA ALA A 151 8.93 7.28 5.51
C ALA A 151 8.39 8.49 4.72
N ALA A 152 9.25 9.22 3.99
CA ALA A 152 8.84 10.31 3.13
C ALA A 152 7.99 9.82 1.95
N ILE A 153 8.39 8.71 1.31
CA ILE A 153 7.61 8.08 0.24
C ILE A 153 6.24 7.62 0.75
N LEU A 154 6.21 6.86 1.85
CA LEU A 154 4.98 6.40 2.47
C LEU A 154 4.07 7.57 2.85
N SER A 155 4.62 8.62 3.48
CA SER A 155 3.81 9.78 3.88
C SER A 155 3.16 10.47 2.68
N HIS A 156 3.88 10.60 1.55
CA HIS A 156 3.34 11.22 0.35
C HIS A 156 2.33 10.32 -0.36
N TRP A 157 2.66 9.03 -0.51
CA TRP A 157 1.86 8.08 -1.29
C TRP A 157 0.58 7.67 -0.57
N VAL A 158 0.59 7.58 0.76
CA VAL A 158 -0.64 7.32 1.53
C VAL A 158 -1.61 8.49 1.39
N GLU A 159 -1.14 9.74 1.49
CA GLU A 159 -2.02 10.92 1.38
C GLU A 159 -2.56 11.11 -0.05
N ASN A 160 -1.81 10.68 -1.07
CA ASN A 160 -2.18 10.87 -2.48
C ASN A 160 -2.61 9.57 -3.16
N GLY A 161 -2.87 8.50 -2.41
CA GLY A 161 -2.95 7.13 -2.92
C GLY A 161 -3.83 6.92 -4.15
N PHE A 162 -4.99 7.59 -4.19
CA PHE A 162 -5.97 7.53 -5.29
C PHE A 162 -6.01 8.76 -6.19
N SER A 163 -5.14 9.74 -5.94
CA SER A 163 -5.08 10.97 -6.75
C SER A 163 -4.44 10.70 -8.10
N ASP A 164 -4.79 11.51 -9.09
CA ASP A 164 -4.17 11.49 -10.41
C ASP A 164 -2.65 11.65 -10.33
N LEU A 165 -1.98 11.26 -11.41
CA LEU A 165 -0.52 11.35 -11.50
C LEU A 165 -0.09 12.81 -11.50
N GLY A 166 0.79 13.15 -10.57
CA GLY A 166 1.45 14.46 -10.49
C GLY A 166 2.88 14.40 -11.02
N SER A 167 3.48 15.58 -11.25
CA SER A 167 4.92 15.70 -11.51
C SER A 167 5.80 15.12 -10.40
N ASP A 168 5.21 14.96 -9.22
CA ASP A 168 5.87 14.55 -7.98
C ASP A 168 5.66 13.06 -7.70
N ASP A 169 5.11 12.28 -8.64
CA ASP A 169 5.25 10.83 -8.60
C ASP A 169 6.68 10.50 -9.08
N TRP A 170 7.64 10.63 -8.16
CA TRP A 170 9.10 10.77 -8.40
C TRP A 170 9.82 9.65 -9.18
N TYR A 171 9.08 8.69 -9.73
CA TYR A 171 9.59 7.61 -10.56
C TYR A 171 9.44 7.88 -12.07
N GLU A 172 9.11 9.12 -12.47
CA GLU A 172 9.04 9.55 -13.89
C GLU A 172 10.38 10.02 -14.49
N ALA A 173 11.52 9.48 -14.05
CA ALA A 173 12.83 9.75 -14.66
C ALA A 173 13.17 8.75 -15.76
#